data_AF-A0A9P8RQF1-F1
#
_entry.id   AF-A0A9P8RQF1-F1
#
_cell.length_a   1.000
_cell.length_b   1.000
_cell.length_c   1.000
_cell.angle_alpha   90.00
_cell.angle_beta   90.00
_cell.angle_gamma   90.00
#
_symmetry.space_group_name_H-M   'P 1'
#
loop_
_entity.id
_entity.type
_entity.pdbx_description
1 polymer ?
#
loop_
_entity_poly.entity_id
_entity_poly.type
_entity_poly.pdbx_seq_one_letter_code
_entity_poly.pdbx_strand_id
1 'polypeptide(L)'
;MAVDLQELDAHEQPSDELRATWKSYYRTDHSGFVDHPDVDDFHTPDKAAELQQSGVIPADKLASAFQQVEGPHWDPNQVVQDAPVYFHPLLPGLLIVPSLMPPSTQKALLSRMIHRDLSNPAHQTNLHLHYELPYIQGESGADRSFFSLAPDSPTTFTPKDPSVHKPLTIKQVLDKKLSWVTLGGQYDWTNRVYPEQRSLQFPPDIAKFLETLFPETQAQAAIVNFYKTGDTMMMHRDVSEKANKPLVSLSIGCDALFMIAPNDYAERIANPDKDSSQKPYLLLRLKSGDAIVMTEESRYAWHGVPKVLKGTCPDFLADWPAEDGKYEQWKGWMQNKRINLNVRQMKE
;
A
#
# COMPACT_ATOMS: atom_id res chain seq x y z
N MET A 1 18.53 -22.06 -0.82
CA MET A 1 17.55 -22.99 -1.43
C MET A 1 16.32 -22.17 -1.77
N ALA A 2 15.77 -22.28 -2.98
CA ALA A 2 14.53 -21.58 -3.31
C ALA A 2 13.41 -22.12 -2.41
N VAL A 3 12.80 -21.24 -1.62
CA VAL A 3 11.68 -21.60 -0.73
C VAL A 3 10.47 -21.91 -1.62
N ASP A 4 9.85 -23.08 -1.45
CA ASP A 4 8.58 -23.40 -2.11
C ASP A 4 7.45 -22.66 -1.40
N LEU A 5 6.71 -21.83 -2.14
CA LEU A 5 5.52 -21.11 -1.67
C LEU A 5 4.50 -22.03 -1.00
N GLN A 6 4.39 -23.28 -1.48
CA GLN A 6 3.42 -24.24 -0.98
C GLN A 6 3.79 -24.82 0.39
N GLU A 7 5.05 -24.68 0.82
CA GLU A 7 5.52 -25.15 2.13
C GLU A 7 5.37 -24.08 3.23
N LEU A 8 5.07 -22.83 2.87
CA LEU A 8 4.89 -21.75 3.83
C LEU A 8 3.44 -21.67 4.33
N ASP A 9 3.28 -21.66 5.66
CA ASP A 9 1.97 -21.51 6.28
C ASP A 9 1.56 -20.03 6.38
N ALA A 10 0.41 -19.69 5.78
CA ALA A 10 -0.21 -18.37 5.87
C ALA A 10 -0.67 -18.03 7.30
N HIS A 11 -0.78 -19.02 8.19
CA HIS A 11 -1.12 -18.86 9.60
C HIS A 11 0.09 -18.74 10.53
N GLU A 12 1.31 -18.98 10.02
CA GLU A 12 2.54 -18.89 10.82
C GLU A 12 2.66 -17.51 11.47
N GLN A 13 3.15 -17.50 12.72
CA GLN A 13 3.35 -16.29 13.49
C GLN A 13 4.84 -15.92 13.49
N PRO A 14 5.18 -14.62 13.50
CA PRO A 14 6.56 -14.19 13.66
C PRO A 14 7.09 -14.65 15.02
N SER A 15 8.40 -14.86 15.12
CA SER A 15 9.06 -15.19 16.39
C SER A 15 8.79 -14.12 17.46
N ASP A 16 8.90 -14.49 18.73
CA ASP A 16 8.65 -13.54 19.82
C ASP A 16 9.67 -12.41 19.85
N GLU A 17 10.91 -12.65 19.43
CA GLU A 17 11.97 -11.63 19.30
C GLU A 17 11.65 -10.63 18.18
N LEU A 18 11.21 -11.12 17.02
CA LEU A 18 10.81 -10.26 15.90
C LEU A 18 9.59 -9.42 16.29
N ARG A 19 8.62 -10.04 16.95
CA ARG A 19 7.43 -9.35 17.49
C ARG A 19 7.80 -8.32 18.55
N ALA A 20 8.75 -8.61 19.43
CA ALA A 20 9.23 -7.68 20.44
C ALA A 20 9.93 -6.47 19.80
N THR A 21 10.74 -6.72 18.78
CA THR A 21 11.42 -5.68 18.00
C THR A 21 10.42 -4.78 17.28
N TRP A 22 9.44 -5.35 16.58
CA TRP A 22 8.37 -4.55 15.98
C TRP A 22 7.59 -3.73 17.02
N LYS A 23 7.31 -4.32 18.19
CA LYS A 23 6.59 -3.65 19.29
C LYS A 23 7.38 -2.49 19.90
N SER A 24 8.71 -2.49 19.84
CA SER A 24 9.50 -1.34 20.33
C SER A 24 9.17 -0.10 19.49
N TYR A 25 9.19 -0.22 18.16
CA TYR A 25 8.85 0.86 17.23
C TYR A 25 7.41 1.31 17.31
N TYR A 26 6.48 0.36 17.45
CA TYR A 26 5.08 0.70 17.70
C TYR A 26 4.92 1.60 18.94
N ARG A 27 5.64 1.31 20.03
CA ARG A 27 5.56 2.04 21.30
C ARG A 27 6.33 3.36 21.30
N THR A 28 7.37 3.51 20.49
CA THR A 28 8.15 4.75 20.37
C THR A 28 7.25 5.90 19.94
N ASP A 29 7.30 7.05 20.61
CA ASP A 29 6.48 8.20 20.21
C ASP A 29 6.83 8.69 18.80
N HIS A 30 5.87 9.33 18.12
CA HIS A 30 6.09 9.89 16.80
C HIS A 30 7.29 10.86 16.74
N SER A 31 7.50 11.69 17.76
CA SER A 31 8.66 12.61 17.81
C SER A 31 10.00 11.87 17.89
N GLY A 32 9.99 10.62 18.34
CA GLY A 32 11.18 9.78 18.42
C GLY A 32 11.70 9.29 17.06
N PHE A 33 10.94 9.49 15.98
CA PHE A 33 11.28 9.01 14.63
C PHE A 33 11.84 10.08 13.69
N VAL A 34 12.07 11.30 14.17
CA VAL A 34 12.69 12.36 13.35
C VAL A 34 14.12 11.97 12.98
N ASP A 35 14.91 11.54 13.96
CA ASP A 35 16.34 11.20 13.81
C ASP A 35 16.67 9.81 14.40
N HIS A 36 15.72 8.87 14.34
CA HIS A 36 15.92 7.54 14.94
C HIS A 36 17.02 6.77 14.19
N PRO A 37 18.04 6.23 14.88
CA PRO A 37 19.21 5.63 14.22
C PRO A 37 18.86 4.41 13.35
N ASP A 38 17.86 3.65 13.77
CA ASP A 38 17.40 2.46 13.06
C ASP A 38 16.54 2.76 11.83
N VAL A 39 16.08 4.01 11.64
CA VAL A 39 15.26 4.36 10.48
C VAL A 39 16.14 4.49 9.25
N ASP A 40 15.77 3.74 8.22
CA ASP A 40 16.38 3.78 6.90
C ASP A 40 15.58 4.75 6.01
N ASP A 41 15.85 6.06 6.15
CA ASP A 41 15.30 7.09 5.27
C ASP A 41 16.25 7.34 4.09
N PHE A 42 16.07 6.57 3.03
CA PHE A 42 16.90 6.61 1.83
C PHE A 42 16.75 7.88 0.98
N HIS A 43 15.93 8.83 1.40
CA HIS A 43 15.93 10.18 0.83
C HIS A 43 17.02 11.07 1.46
N THR A 44 17.73 10.58 2.48
CA THR A 44 18.89 11.25 3.09
C THR A 44 20.21 10.70 2.51
N PRO A 45 21.22 11.55 2.24
CA PRO A 45 22.46 11.10 1.60
C PRO A 45 23.19 9.96 2.32
N ASP A 46 23.27 10.01 3.66
CA ASP A 46 24.00 9.03 4.45
C ASP A 46 23.36 7.63 4.37
N LYS A 47 22.03 7.56 4.50
CA LYS A 47 21.30 6.29 4.39
C LYS A 47 21.24 5.80 2.94
N ALA A 48 21.13 6.72 1.97
CA ALA A 48 21.14 6.37 0.55
C ALA A 48 22.46 5.70 0.13
N ALA A 49 23.58 6.02 0.79
CA ALA A 49 24.87 5.38 0.53
C ALA A 49 24.92 3.89 0.96
N GLU A 50 23.98 3.43 1.80
CA GLU A 50 23.83 2.01 2.15
C GLU A 50 23.15 1.19 1.02
N LEU A 51 22.53 1.86 0.05
CA LEU A 51 21.85 1.23 -1.08
C LEU A 51 22.81 0.94 -2.25
N GLN A 52 22.50 -0.13 -2.97
CA GLN A 52 23.11 -0.47 -4.24
C GLN A 52 22.07 -0.32 -5.35
N GLN A 53 22.46 0.33 -6.45
CA GLN A 53 21.59 0.47 -7.60
C GLN A 53 21.59 -0.83 -8.41
N SER A 54 20.43 -1.46 -8.59
CA SER A 54 20.26 -2.65 -9.43
C SER A 54 19.84 -2.30 -10.86
N GLY A 55 19.23 -1.13 -11.08
CA GLY A 55 18.76 -0.75 -12.40
C GLY A 55 18.12 0.64 -12.47
N VAL A 56 17.36 0.85 -13.54
CA VAL A 56 16.63 2.08 -13.85
C VAL A 56 15.33 1.72 -14.56
N ILE A 57 14.24 2.40 -14.22
CA ILE A 57 13.02 2.47 -15.03
C ILE A 57 13.16 3.68 -15.97
N PRO A 58 13.24 3.47 -17.30
CA PRO A 58 13.44 4.55 -18.26
C PRO A 58 12.32 5.60 -18.26
N ALA A 59 12.68 6.85 -18.52
CA ALA A 59 11.76 7.99 -18.55
C ALA A 59 10.60 7.84 -19.55
N ASP A 60 10.84 7.26 -20.72
CA ASP A 60 9.81 7.01 -21.74
C ASP A 60 8.78 5.98 -21.28
N LYS A 61 9.25 4.93 -20.59
CA LYS A 61 8.42 3.91 -19.95
C LYS A 61 7.57 4.50 -18.82
N LEU A 62 8.17 5.35 -18.00
CA LEU A 62 7.49 6.10 -16.93
C LEU A 62 6.42 7.04 -17.50
N ALA A 63 6.76 7.84 -18.51
CA ALA A 63 5.83 8.76 -19.16
C ALA A 63 4.64 8.01 -19.78
N SER A 64 4.91 6.89 -20.45
CA SER A 64 3.87 6.01 -20.99
C SER A 64 2.95 5.48 -19.88
N ALA A 65 3.50 5.04 -18.75
CA ALA A 65 2.71 4.55 -17.63
C ALA A 65 1.85 5.68 -17.02
N PHE A 66 2.44 6.85 -16.73
CA PHE A 66 1.71 7.98 -16.14
C PHE A 66 0.58 8.46 -17.05
N GLN A 67 0.83 8.57 -18.35
CA GLN A 67 -0.20 8.93 -19.32
C GLN A 67 -1.40 7.97 -19.30
N GLN A 68 -1.17 6.66 -19.08
CA GLN A 68 -2.26 5.67 -19.03
C GLN A 68 -3.22 5.89 -17.86
N VAL A 69 -2.71 6.31 -16.69
CA VAL A 69 -3.54 6.49 -15.49
C VAL A 69 -4.08 7.91 -15.36
N GLU A 70 -3.28 8.92 -15.69
CA GLU A 70 -3.68 10.33 -15.70
C GLU A 70 -4.72 10.60 -16.81
N GLY A 71 -4.59 9.91 -17.95
CA GLY A 71 -5.55 9.96 -19.05
C GLY A 71 -5.70 11.39 -19.60
N PRO A 72 -6.93 11.97 -19.63
CA PRO A 72 -7.15 13.32 -20.13
C PRO A 72 -6.41 14.43 -19.36
N HIS A 73 -5.93 14.16 -18.15
CA HIS A 73 -5.21 15.13 -17.32
C HIS A 73 -3.69 15.09 -17.51
N TRP A 74 -3.18 14.20 -18.37
CA TRP A 74 -1.76 14.11 -18.69
C TRP A 74 -1.26 15.42 -19.32
N ASP A 75 -0.21 16.01 -18.73
CA ASP A 75 0.50 17.14 -19.33
C ASP A 75 1.60 16.61 -20.28
N PRO A 76 1.50 16.82 -21.60
CA PRO A 76 2.53 16.38 -22.55
C PRO A 76 3.89 17.06 -22.33
N ASN A 77 3.96 18.15 -21.56
CA ASN A 77 5.19 18.84 -21.21
C ASN A 77 5.74 18.42 -19.83
N GLN A 78 5.08 17.48 -19.14
CA GLN A 78 5.56 16.96 -17.87
C GLN A 78 6.96 16.38 -18.04
N VAL A 79 7.91 16.91 -17.27
CA VAL A 79 9.28 16.39 -17.25
C VAL A 79 9.29 15.07 -16.49
N VAL A 80 9.60 13.99 -17.20
CA VAL A 80 9.79 12.66 -16.62
C VAL A 80 11.26 12.29 -16.76
N GLN A 81 11.85 11.80 -15.68
CA GLN A 81 13.24 11.38 -15.61
C GLN A 81 13.31 9.90 -15.29
N ASP A 82 14.44 9.29 -15.62
CA ASP A 82 14.77 7.92 -15.25
C ASP A 82 14.64 7.73 -13.73
N ALA A 83 13.93 6.68 -13.32
CA ALA A 83 13.79 6.34 -11.90
C ALA A 83 14.81 5.25 -11.54
N PRO A 84 15.80 5.51 -10.69
CA PRO A 84 16.73 4.49 -10.25
C PRO A 84 16.04 3.45 -9.38
N VAL A 85 16.43 2.19 -9.55
CA VAL A 85 15.98 1.05 -8.74
C VAL A 85 17.13 0.63 -7.85
N TYR A 86 16.87 0.57 -6.54
CA TYR A 86 17.85 0.24 -5.53
C TYR A 86 17.48 -1.04 -4.78
N PHE A 87 18.46 -1.61 -4.08
CA PHE A 87 18.26 -2.62 -3.06
C PHE A 87 19.24 -2.40 -1.92
N HIS A 88 18.94 -2.96 -0.74
CA HIS A 88 19.89 -3.01 0.37
C HIS A 88 20.51 -4.42 0.45
N PRO A 89 21.84 -4.57 0.65
CA PRO A 89 22.50 -5.88 0.65
C PRO A 89 21.97 -6.91 1.66
N LEU A 90 21.34 -6.45 2.75
CA LEU A 90 20.63 -7.33 3.72
C LEU A 90 19.52 -8.16 3.06
N LEU A 91 18.83 -7.60 2.07
CA LEU A 91 17.68 -8.23 1.42
C LEU A 91 17.63 -7.85 -0.07
N PRO A 92 18.52 -8.40 -0.93
CA PRO A 92 18.67 -8.01 -2.33
C PRO A 92 17.40 -8.08 -3.20
N GLY A 93 16.49 -9.01 -2.92
CA GLY A 93 15.21 -9.14 -3.59
C GLY A 93 14.20 -8.02 -3.24
N LEU A 94 14.50 -7.17 -2.25
CA LEU A 94 13.69 -5.99 -1.95
C LEU A 94 14.15 -4.82 -2.81
N LEU A 95 13.43 -4.58 -3.90
CA LEU A 95 13.68 -3.44 -4.77
C LEU A 95 12.95 -2.20 -4.26
N ILE A 96 13.63 -1.06 -4.26
CA ILE A 96 13.15 0.22 -3.76
C ILE A 96 13.25 1.24 -4.88
N VAL A 97 12.15 1.92 -5.17
CA VAL A 97 12.07 2.97 -6.19
C VAL A 97 11.55 4.25 -5.54
N PRO A 98 12.45 5.11 -5.03
CA PRO A 98 12.09 6.34 -4.34
C PRO A 98 11.43 7.35 -5.29
N SER A 99 10.43 8.07 -4.81
CA SER A 99 9.75 9.15 -5.54
C SER A 99 9.30 8.76 -6.96
N LEU A 100 8.90 7.50 -7.15
CA LEU A 100 8.50 6.97 -8.46
C LEU A 100 7.35 7.76 -9.08
N MET A 101 6.33 8.10 -8.30
CA MET A 101 5.11 8.70 -8.82
C MET A 101 5.09 10.22 -8.61
N PRO A 102 4.93 11.03 -9.68
CA PRO A 102 4.74 12.48 -9.54
C PRO A 102 3.37 12.81 -8.93
N PRO A 103 3.17 14.06 -8.44
CA PRO A 103 1.93 14.49 -7.82
C PRO A 103 0.64 14.21 -8.62
N SER A 104 0.67 14.43 -9.94
CA SER A 104 -0.45 14.19 -10.86
C SER A 104 -0.83 12.70 -10.89
N THR A 105 0.14 11.81 -11.09
CA THR A 105 -0.05 10.35 -11.05
C THR A 105 -0.62 9.88 -9.72
N GLN A 106 -0.13 10.41 -8.60
CA GLN A 106 -0.64 10.06 -7.27
C GLN A 106 -2.13 10.41 -7.13
N LYS A 107 -2.54 11.62 -7.53
CA LYS A 107 -3.96 12.04 -7.53
C LYS A 107 -4.80 11.23 -8.49
N ALA A 108 -4.28 10.92 -9.68
CA ALA A 108 -4.97 10.08 -10.66
C ALA A 108 -5.25 8.69 -10.10
N LEU A 109 -4.26 8.04 -9.49
CA LEU A 109 -4.42 6.74 -8.82
C LEU A 109 -5.43 6.81 -7.67
N LEU A 110 -5.35 7.81 -6.79
CA LEU A 110 -6.34 8.01 -5.72
C LEU A 110 -7.75 8.14 -6.30
N SER A 111 -7.92 8.93 -7.36
CA SER A 111 -9.21 9.11 -8.03
C SER A 111 -9.77 7.79 -8.59
N ARG A 112 -8.94 6.98 -9.25
CA ARG A 112 -9.37 5.65 -9.73
C ARG A 112 -9.75 4.73 -8.57
N MET A 113 -8.85 4.55 -7.60
CA MET A 113 -9.05 3.58 -6.51
C MET A 113 -10.18 3.98 -5.56
N ILE A 114 -10.31 5.27 -5.23
CA ILE A 114 -11.16 5.74 -4.13
C ILE A 114 -12.47 6.36 -4.63
N HIS A 115 -12.47 7.08 -5.77
CA HIS A 115 -13.74 7.59 -6.31
C HIS A 115 -14.45 6.53 -7.14
N ARG A 116 -13.76 5.93 -8.12
CA ARG A 116 -14.35 4.95 -9.04
C ARG A 116 -14.47 3.56 -8.43
N ASP A 117 -13.36 2.98 -7.97
CA ASP A 117 -13.30 1.55 -7.67
C ASP A 117 -13.87 1.21 -6.28
N LEU A 118 -13.57 1.99 -5.23
CA LEU A 118 -14.19 1.83 -3.92
C LEU A 118 -15.74 1.91 -3.97
N SER A 119 -16.28 2.66 -4.93
CA SER A 119 -17.72 2.85 -5.11
C SER A 119 -18.36 1.80 -6.04
N ASN A 120 -17.58 0.80 -6.49
CA ASN A 120 -18.07 -0.30 -7.31
C ASN A 120 -18.46 -1.49 -6.41
N PRO A 121 -19.74 -1.92 -6.40
CA PRO A 121 -20.22 -3.01 -5.55
C PRO A 121 -19.60 -4.38 -5.85
N ALA A 122 -18.90 -4.52 -6.98
CA ALA A 122 -18.13 -5.72 -7.26
C ALA A 122 -16.94 -5.88 -6.30
N HIS A 123 -16.29 -4.78 -5.91
CA HIS A 123 -15.12 -4.83 -5.04
C HIS A 123 -15.51 -4.97 -3.57
N GLN A 124 -14.82 -5.83 -2.83
CA GLN A 124 -15.08 -6.03 -1.40
C GLN A 124 -14.29 -5.04 -0.55
N THR A 125 -14.83 -4.73 0.62
CA THR A 125 -14.20 -3.90 1.65
C THR A 125 -14.37 -4.56 3.01
N ASN A 126 -13.63 -4.09 4.01
CA ASN A 126 -13.78 -4.58 5.38
C ASN A 126 -15.18 -4.39 5.99
N LEU A 127 -16.01 -3.55 5.37
CA LEU A 127 -17.37 -3.26 5.84
C LEU A 127 -18.40 -4.28 5.35
N HIS A 128 -18.16 -4.91 4.19
CA HIS A 128 -19.12 -5.83 3.58
C HIS A 128 -19.42 -7.06 4.45
N LEU A 129 -18.53 -7.43 5.36
CA LEU A 129 -18.79 -8.52 6.29
C LEU A 129 -20.00 -8.25 7.18
N HIS A 130 -20.18 -6.99 7.61
CA HIS A 130 -21.13 -6.63 8.67
C HIS A 130 -22.16 -5.58 8.26
N TYR A 131 -21.98 -4.93 7.11
CA TYR A 131 -22.83 -3.81 6.69
C TYR A 131 -23.29 -3.97 5.24
N GLU A 132 -24.45 -3.41 4.94
CA GLU A 132 -24.91 -3.05 3.61
C GLU A 132 -24.44 -1.63 3.31
N LEU A 133 -23.78 -1.46 2.16
CA LEU A 133 -23.17 -0.19 1.77
C LEU A 133 -24.13 0.63 0.90
N PRO A 134 -24.25 1.94 1.14
CA PRO A 134 -25.16 2.81 0.40
C PRO A 134 -24.53 3.27 -0.93
N TYR A 135 -24.40 2.36 -1.89
CA TYR A 135 -23.84 2.68 -3.21
C TYR A 135 -24.68 3.74 -3.94
N ILE A 136 -23.99 4.75 -4.47
CA ILE A 136 -24.60 5.92 -5.09
C ILE A 136 -24.77 5.66 -6.59
N GLN A 137 -25.94 6.03 -7.12
CA GLN A 137 -26.19 6.01 -8.56
C GLN A 137 -25.73 7.33 -9.18
N GLY A 138 -25.13 7.26 -10.37
CA GLY A 138 -24.60 8.44 -11.05
C GLY A 138 -24.03 8.08 -12.43
N GLU A 139 -23.89 9.09 -13.29
CA GLU A 139 -23.45 8.91 -14.68
C GLU A 139 -21.93 8.69 -14.78
N SER A 140 -21.14 9.34 -13.91
CA SER A 140 -19.68 9.21 -13.88
C SER A 140 -19.17 8.49 -12.62
N GLY A 141 -17.88 8.13 -12.62
CA GLY A 141 -17.21 7.62 -11.41
C GLY A 141 -17.11 8.66 -10.29
N ALA A 142 -17.09 9.95 -10.63
CA ALA A 142 -17.07 11.03 -9.65
C ALA A 142 -18.42 11.15 -8.92
N ASP A 143 -19.53 11.10 -9.67
CA ASP A 143 -20.88 11.24 -9.10
C ASP A 143 -21.21 10.09 -8.14
N ARG A 144 -20.72 8.89 -8.47
CA ARG A 144 -20.90 7.68 -7.67
C ARG A 144 -19.96 7.61 -6.46
N SER A 145 -18.98 8.49 -6.34
CA SER A 145 -18.01 8.44 -5.24
C SER A 145 -18.71 8.58 -3.90
N PHE A 146 -18.33 7.77 -2.91
CA PHE A 146 -18.76 7.99 -1.52
C PHE A 146 -18.47 9.41 -0.98
N PHE A 147 -17.50 10.13 -1.55
CA PHE A 147 -17.20 11.52 -1.22
C PHE A 147 -18.22 12.53 -1.77
N SER A 148 -19.13 12.12 -2.67
CA SER A 148 -20.24 12.96 -3.11
C SER A 148 -21.31 13.14 -2.02
N LEU A 149 -21.34 12.27 -1.01
CA LEU A 149 -22.13 12.48 0.20
C LEU A 149 -21.43 13.49 1.12
N ALA A 150 -22.19 14.48 1.58
CA ALA A 150 -21.74 15.39 2.62
C ALA A 150 -21.40 14.64 3.93
N PRO A 151 -20.43 15.10 4.74
CA PRO A 151 -20.10 14.45 6.01
C PRO A 151 -21.28 14.33 7.00
N ASP A 152 -22.26 15.24 6.91
CA ASP A 152 -23.49 15.27 7.71
C ASP A 152 -24.69 14.62 7.01
N SER A 153 -24.47 13.96 5.86
CA SER A 153 -25.51 13.26 5.12
C SER A 153 -26.24 12.25 6.02
N PRO A 154 -27.59 12.17 5.93
CA PRO A 154 -28.37 11.19 6.68
C PRO A 154 -28.17 9.75 6.16
N THR A 155 -27.47 9.56 5.04
CA THR A 155 -27.17 8.24 4.48
C THR A 155 -26.28 7.43 5.43
N THR A 156 -26.70 6.19 5.73
CA THR A 156 -25.98 5.30 6.64
C THR A 156 -25.58 3.99 5.97
N PHE A 157 -24.50 3.41 6.48
CA PHE A 157 -24.11 2.03 6.26
C PHE A 157 -24.90 1.19 7.27
N THR A 158 -25.81 0.37 6.77
CA THR A 158 -26.80 -0.35 7.58
C THR A 158 -26.20 -1.67 8.05
N PRO A 159 -26.23 -2.00 9.36
CA PRO A 159 -25.69 -3.26 9.85
C PRO A 159 -26.59 -4.41 9.38
N LYS A 160 -25.97 -5.50 8.91
CA LYS A 160 -26.67 -6.75 8.57
C LYS A 160 -27.32 -7.39 9.80
N ASP A 161 -26.70 -7.20 10.96
CA ASP A 161 -27.25 -7.56 12.27
C ASP A 161 -27.24 -6.33 13.19
N PRO A 162 -28.39 -5.63 13.31
CA PRO A 162 -28.53 -4.46 14.19
C PRO A 162 -28.37 -4.76 15.69
N SER A 163 -28.39 -6.03 16.12
CA SER A 163 -28.17 -6.41 17.52
C SER A 163 -26.68 -6.40 17.89
N VAL A 164 -25.80 -6.60 16.90
CA VAL A 164 -24.34 -6.65 17.09
C VAL A 164 -23.68 -5.31 16.74
N HIS A 165 -24.16 -4.66 15.69
CA HIS A 165 -23.57 -3.43 15.16
C HIS A 165 -24.59 -2.29 15.06
N LYS A 166 -24.12 -1.06 15.26
CA LYS A 166 -24.92 0.15 15.05
C LYS A 166 -24.70 0.70 13.62
N PRO A 167 -25.68 1.38 13.01
CA PRO A 167 -25.47 2.09 11.76
C PRO A 167 -24.27 3.03 11.82
N LEU A 168 -23.52 3.11 10.72
CA LEU A 168 -22.39 4.02 10.57
C LEU A 168 -22.73 5.14 9.59
N THR A 169 -22.35 6.37 9.92
CA THR A 169 -22.41 7.51 9.00
C THR A 169 -21.25 7.45 7.99
N ILE A 170 -21.40 8.14 6.86
CA ILE A 170 -20.32 8.22 5.87
C ILE A 170 -19.02 8.81 6.45
N LYS A 171 -19.14 9.83 7.30
CA LYS A 171 -18.00 10.43 8.00
C LYS A 171 -17.27 9.43 8.88
N GLN A 172 -17.99 8.64 9.68
CA GLN A 172 -17.36 7.59 10.49
C GLN A 172 -16.65 6.55 9.62
N VAL A 173 -17.23 6.20 8.47
CA VAL A 173 -16.63 5.26 7.53
C VAL A 173 -15.32 5.80 6.95
N LEU A 174 -15.37 6.92 6.25
CA LEU A 174 -14.21 7.47 5.55
C LEU A 174 -13.12 7.95 6.51
N ASP A 175 -13.48 8.45 7.70
CA ASP A 175 -12.46 8.91 8.66
C ASP A 175 -11.83 7.77 9.46
N LYS A 176 -12.57 6.70 9.78
CA LYS A 176 -12.14 5.76 10.83
C LYS A 176 -12.37 4.29 10.57
N LYS A 177 -13.40 3.90 9.80
CA LYS A 177 -13.83 2.49 9.72
C LYS A 177 -13.43 1.80 8.42
N LEU A 178 -13.18 2.53 7.34
CA LEU A 178 -12.63 1.96 6.12
C LEU A 178 -11.15 1.62 6.34
N SER A 179 -10.78 0.37 6.09
CA SER A 179 -9.41 -0.13 6.27
C SER A 179 -8.84 -0.73 4.99
N TRP A 180 -9.67 -1.35 4.14
CA TRP A 180 -9.22 -1.87 2.85
C TRP A 180 -10.35 -1.98 1.83
N VAL A 181 -9.96 -1.98 0.54
CA VAL A 181 -10.76 -2.45 -0.60
C VAL A 181 -9.93 -3.40 -1.46
N THR A 182 -10.55 -4.44 -2.03
CA THR A 182 -9.91 -5.42 -2.92
C THR A 182 -10.28 -5.19 -4.39
N LEU A 183 -9.27 -5.05 -5.26
CA LEU A 183 -9.42 -4.89 -6.71
C LEU A 183 -9.07 -6.20 -7.42
N GLY A 184 -9.83 -6.56 -8.46
CA GLY A 184 -9.63 -7.83 -9.18
C GLY A 184 -9.97 -9.05 -8.33
N GLY A 185 -9.01 -9.96 -8.12
CA GLY A 185 -9.17 -11.10 -7.22
C GLY A 185 -9.56 -10.70 -5.79
N GLN A 186 -10.51 -11.42 -5.22
CA GLN A 186 -11.07 -11.12 -3.90
C GLN A 186 -10.41 -12.03 -2.86
N TYR A 187 -9.71 -11.45 -1.89
CA TYR A 187 -9.04 -12.20 -0.85
C TYR A 187 -10.03 -12.66 0.24
N ASP A 188 -10.03 -13.96 0.57
CA ASP A 188 -10.78 -14.48 1.69
C ASP A 188 -9.94 -14.39 2.96
N TRP A 189 -10.24 -13.40 3.81
CA TRP A 189 -9.54 -13.17 5.08
C TRP A 189 -9.73 -14.30 6.10
N THR A 190 -10.83 -15.05 6.02
CA THR A 190 -11.14 -16.13 6.97
C THR A 190 -10.27 -17.34 6.66
N ASN A 191 -10.24 -17.73 5.40
CA ASN A 191 -9.51 -18.92 4.93
C ASN A 191 -8.08 -18.60 4.46
N ARG A 192 -7.70 -17.31 4.40
CA ARG A 192 -6.39 -16.80 3.94
C ARG A 192 -5.99 -17.31 2.56
N VAL A 193 -6.95 -17.33 1.63
CA VAL A 193 -6.75 -17.83 0.26
C VAL A 193 -7.42 -16.92 -0.77
N TYR A 194 -6.96 -17.03 -2.01
CA TYR A 194 -7.71 -16.55 -3.17
C TYR A 194 -8.62 -17.69 -3.69
N PRO A 195 -9.96 -17.57 -3.57
CA PRO A 195 -10.88 -18.61 -4.01
C PRO A 195 -10.86 -18.75 -5.54
N GLU A 196 -11.20 -19.95 -6.04
CA GLU A 196 -11.19 -20.25 -7.48
C GLU A 196 -12.37 -19.67 -8.27
N GLN A 197 -13.25 -18.90 -7.62
CA GLN A 197 -14.40 -18.25 -8.24
C GLN A 197 -13.97 -17.28 -9.34
N ARG A 198 -14.89 -17.01 -10.28
CA ARG A 198 -14.65 -16.14 -11.44
C ARG A 198 -14.11 -14.79 -10.94
N SER A 199 -12.82 -14.55 -11.18
CA SER A 199 -12.16 -13.34 -10.73
C SER A 199 -12.86 -12.15 -11.37
N LEU A 200 -13.18 -11.15 -10.55
CA LEU A 200 -13.56 -9.85 -11.07
C LEU A 200 -12.40 -9.33 -11.89
N GLN A 201 -12.71 -8.69 -13.02
CA GLN A 201 -11.68 -8.10 -13.85
C GLN A 201 -10.96 -7.03 -13.04
N PHE A 202 -9.63 -7.12 -12.97
CA PHE A 202 -8.81 -6.07 -12.40
C PHE A 202 -9.00 -4.77 -13.22
N PRO A 203 -9.09 -3.58 -12.58
CA PRO A 203 -9.30 -2.34 -13.32
C PRO A 203 -8.22 -2.13 -14.40
N PRO A 204 -8.59 -2.10 -15.70
CA PRO A 204 -7.64 -2.27 -16.80
C PRO A 204 -6.66 -1.10 -16.95
N ASP A 205 -7.05 0.11 -16.55
CA ASP A 205 -6.17 1.29 -16.57
C ASP A 205 -5.08 1.20 -15.50
N ILE A 206 -5.44 0.76 -14.29
CA ILE A 206 -4.47 0.51 -13.21
C ILE A 206 -3.58 -0.68 -13.57
N ALA A 207 -4.15 -1.77 -14.13
CA ALA A 207 -3.36 -2.92 -14.59
C ALA A 207 -2.31 -2.51 -15.62
N LYS A 208 -2.71 -1.78 -16.67
CA LYS A 208 -1.79 -1.35 -17.72
C LYS A 208 -0.67 -0.46 -17.17
N PHE A 209 -1.00 0.47 -16.28
CA PHE A 209 -0.02 1.31 -15.58
C PHE A 209 1.00 0.46 -14.81
N LEU A 210 0.53 -0.49 -14.01
CA LEU A 210 1.38 -1.36 -13.19
C LEU A 210 2.24 -2.30 -14.04
N GLU A 211 1.64 -2.98 -15.01
CA GLU A 211 2.33 -3.94 -15.90
C GLU A 211 3.31 -3.24 -16.84
N THR A 212 3.05 -1.97 -17.19
CA THR A 212 4.05 -1.14 -17.85
C THR A 212 5.26 -1.01 -16.93
N LEU A 213 5.10 -0.53 -15.69
CA LEU A 213 6.23 -0.29 -14.78
C LEU A 213 6.95 -1.57 -14.33
N PHE A 214 6.19 -2.59 -13.95
CA PHE A 214 6.63 -3.84 -13.31
C PHE A 214 6.17 -5.05 -14.14
N PRO A 215 6.79 -5.31 -15.31
CA PRO A 215 6.30 -6.30 -16.27
C PRO A 215 6.40 -7.76 -15.78
N GLU A 216 7.09 -8.00 -14.67
CA GLU A 216 7.20 -9.33 -14.05
C GLU A 216 5.93 -9.74 -13.26
N THR A 217 5.02 -8.79 -13.01
CA THR A 217 3.78 -9.05 -12.25
C THR A 217 2.56 -8.66 -13.08
N GLN A 218 1.73 -9.64 -13.43
CA GLN A 218 0.41 -9.38 -13.97
C GLN A 218 -0.54 -8.92 -12.87
N ALA A 219 -1.26 -7.82 -13.09
CA ALA A 219 -2.16 -7.27 -12.10
C ALA A 219 -3.47 -8.07 -12.04
N GLN A 220 -3.49 -9.12 -11.21
CA GLN A 220 -4.66 -10.00 -11.06
C GLN A 220 -5.49 -9.70 -9.81
N ALA A 221 -4.83 -9.29 -8.72
CA ALA A 221 -5.48 -8.86 -7.49
C ALA A 221 -4.71 -7.71 -6.84
N ALA A 222 -5.41 -6.85 -6.11
CA ALA A 222 -4.77 -5.87 -5.26
C ALA A 222 -5.58 -5.60 -3.99
N ILE A 223 -4.85 -5.21 -2.94
CA ILE A 223 -5.42 -4.70 -1.69
C ILE A 223 -4.99 -3.25 -1.56
N VAL A 224 -5.97 -2.35 -1.60
CA VAL A 224 -5.77 -0.93 -1.29
C VAL A 224 -6.05 -0.75 0.19
N ASN A 225 -5.01 -0.51 0.97
CA ASN A 225 -5.08 -0.29 2.41
C ASN A 225 -5.23 1.20 2.73
N PHE A 226 -6.11 1.51 3.68
CA PHE A 226 -6.38 2.84 4.20
C PHE A 226 -5.89 2.90 5.65
N TYR A 227 -4.85 3.69 5.86
CA TYR A 227 -4.31 3.94 7.19
C TYR A 227 -4.60 5.38 7.60
N LYS A 228 -4.89 5.59 8.89
CA LYS A 228 -4.73 6.89 9.55
C LYS A 228 -3.40 6.96 10.30
N THR A 229 -2.98 8.16 10.65
CA THR A 229 -1.84 8.38 11.55
C THR A 229 -1.98 7.54 12.83
N GLY A 230 -0.91 6.83 13.19
CA GLY A 230 -0.90 5.91 14.33
C GLY A 230 -1.49 4.52 14.07
N ASP A 231 -2.08 4.26 12.89
CA ASP A 231 -2.41 2.89 12.50
C ASP A 231 -1.15 2.06 12.27
N THR A 232 -1.34 0.75 12.35
CA THR A 232 -0.28 -0.25 12.30
C THR A 232 -0.71 -1.48 11.52
N MET A 233 0.26 -2.20 11.00
CA MET A 233 0.11 -3.56 10.49
C MET A 233 1.18 -4.45 11.13
N MET A 234 0.75 -5.49 11.83
CA MET A 234 1.65 -6.44 12.49
C MET A 234 2.56 -7.14 11.47
N MET A 235 3.69 -7.67 11.93
CA MET A 235 4.55 -8.53 11.11
C MET A 235 3.76 -9.74 10.59
N HIS A 236 3.77 -9.93 9.28
CA HIS A 236 3.13 -11.02 8.56
C HIS A 236 3.94 -11.38 7.31
N ARG A 237 3.49 -12.40 6.58
CA ARG A 237 3.98 -12.77 5.25
C ARG A 237 2.79 -12.91 4.32
N ASP A 238 3.02 -12.55 3.06
CA ASP A 238 2.03 -12.72 2.00
C ASP A 238 2.36 -14.01 1.25
N VAL A 239 1.69 -15.12 1.58
CA VAL A 239 1.99 -16.46 1.01
C VAL A 239 0.73 -17.16 0.47
N SER A 240 -0.34 -16.39 0.24
CA SER A 240 -1.64 -16.93 -0.18
C SER A 240 -1.78 -17.10 -1.69
N GLU A 241 -0.85 -16.56 -2.48
CA GLU A 241 -0.82 -16.67 -3.94
C GLU A 241 -0.22 -18.02 -4.36
N LYS A 242 -0.72 -18.59 -5.47
CA LYS A 242 -0.13 -19.80 -6.06
C LYS A 242 1.10 -19.48 -6.94
N ALA A 243 1.20 -18.24 -7.43
CA ALA A 243 2.26 -17.81 -8.33
C ALA A 243 3.46 -17.26 -7.55
N ASN A 244 4.67 -17.66 -7.97
CA ASN A 244 5.92 -17.10 -7.48
C ASN A 244 6.30 -15.85 -8.30
N LYS A 245 5.53 -14.78 -8.12
CA LYS A 245 5.73 -13.49 -8.80
C LYS A 245 5.89 -12.36 -7.80
N PRO A 246 6.57 -11.26 -8.17
CA PRO A 246 6.77 -10.12 -7.29
C PRO A 246 5.49 -9.53 -6.71
N LEU A 247 5.57 -9.06 -5.46
CA LEU A 247 4.57 -8.15 -4.88
C LEU A 247 4.99 -6.72 -5.16
N VAL A 248 4.09 -5.90 -5.68
CA VAL A 248 4.35 -4.48 -5.93
C VAL A 248 3.53 -3.66 -4.94
N SER A 249 4.17 -2.74 -4.22
CA SER A 249 3.50 -1.88 -3.25
C SER A 249 3.79 -0.41 -3.54
N LEU A 250 2.74 0.39 -3.74
CA LEU A 250 2.83 1.83 -3.99
C LEU A 250 2.36 2.63 -2.77
N SER A 251 3.03 3.74 -2.50
CA SER A 251 2.86 4.57 -1.30
C SER A 251 2.30 5.95 -1.63
N ILE A 252 1.17 6.36 -1.02
CA ILE A 252 0.58 7.70 -1.23
C ILE A 252 0.08 8.29 0.10
N GLY A 253 0.36 9.57 0.38
CA GLY A 253 -0.06 10.27 1.59
C GLY A 253 1.04 10.37 2.65
N CYS A 254 0.67 10.32 3.93
CA CYS A 254 1.62 10.37 5.04
C CYS A 254 2.72 9.31 4.93
N ASP A 255 3.93 9.68 5.37
CA ASP A 255 5.04 8.76 5.54
C ASP A 255 4.65 7.60 6.48
N ALA A 256 5.21 6.42 6.22
CA ALA A 256 5.11 5.28 7.13
C ALA A 256 6.46 4.63 7.36
N LEU A 257 6.61 4.04 8.54
CA LEU A 257 7.67 3.09 8.82
C LEU A 257 7.21 1.72 8.33
N PHE A 258 8.03 1.09 7.51
CA PHE A 258 7.86 -0.27 7.01
C PHE A 258 9.03 -1.11 7.49
N MET A 259 8.74 -2.07 8.37
CA MET A 259 9.74 -3.00 8.88
C MET A 259 9.71 -4.26 8.02
N ILE A 260 10.88 -4.73 7.60
CA ILE A 260 11.04 -5.99 6.87
C ILE A 260 12.29 -6.72 7.35
N ALA A 261 12.15 -8.01 7.62
CA ALA A 261 13.20 -8.86 8.15
C ALA A 261 13.36 -10.13 7.30
N PRO A 262 14.59 -10.54 6.97
CA PRO A 262 14.89 -11.84 6.38
C PRO A 262 14.28 -13.01 7.19
N ASN A 263 14.03 -14.14 6.52
CA ASN A 263 13.46 -15.33 7.18
C ASN A 263 14.41 -15.97 8.21
N ASP A 264 15.72 -15.76 8.08
CA ASP A 264 16.76 -16.19 9.03
C ASP A 264 17.00 -15.18 10.17
N TYR A 265 16.07 -14.24 10.40
CA TYR A 265 16.15 -13.21 11.45
C TYR A 265 16.64 -13.74 12.81
N ALA A 266 16.06 -14.85 13.28
CA ALA A 266 16.39 -15.46 14.57
C ALA A 266 17.86 -15.94 14.64
N GLU A 267 18.38 -16.46 13.53
CA GLU A 267 19.76 -16.93 13.45
C GLU A 267 20.75 -15.75 13.42
N ARG A 268 20.38 -14.66 12.74
CA ARG A 268 21.17 -13.42 12.66
C ARG A 268 21.32 -12.76 14.02
N ILE A 269 20.24 -12.63 14.78
CA ILE A 269 20.31 -12.06 16.13
C ILE A 269 21.06 -12.96 17.12
N ALA A 270 21.08 -14.27 16.90
CA ALA A 270 21.82 -15.22 17.73
C ALA A 270 23.33 -15.25 17.41
N ASN A 271 23.72 -14.89 16.17
CA ASN A 271 25.11 -14.93 15.71
C ASN A 271 25.52 -13.63 15.00
N PRO A 272 25.56 -12.49 15.71
CA PRO A 272 25.82 -11.19 15.09
C PRO A 272 27.19 -11.09 14.39
N ASP A 273 28.19 -11.87 14.85
CA ASP A 273 29.54 -11.85 14.27
C ASP A 273 29.67 -12.57 12.91
N LYS A 274 28.67 -13.36 12.50
CA LYS A 274 28.69 -14.13 11.24
C LYS A 274 28.10 -13.38 10.05
N ASP A 275 27.35 -12.31 10.32
CA ASP A 275 26.59 -11.60 9.31
C ASP A 275 27.35 -10.33 8.90
N SER A 276 27.73 -10.23 7.63
CA SER A 276 28.40 -9.03 7.11
C SER A 276 27.46 -7.84 7.00
N SER A 277 26.14 -8.07 7.00
CA SER A 277 25.14 -7.02 7.12
C SER A 277 24.98 -6.66 8.60
N GLN A 278 25.41 -5.47 9.00
CA GLN A 278 25.43 -5.02 10.40
C GLN A 278 24.03 -4.86 11.05
N LYS A 279 22.95 -5.24 10.36
CA LYS A 279 21.55 -5.04 10.77
C LYS A 279 20.74 -6.31 10.52
N PRO A 280 19.90 -6.78 11.47
CA PRO A 280 19.08 -7.98 11.27
C PRO A 280 17.74 -7.72 10.55
N TYR A 281 17.39 -6.46 10.27
CA TYR A 281 16.19 -6.04 9.53
C TYR A 281 16.41 -4.66 8.91
N LEU A 282 15.46 -4.22 8.08
CA LEU A 282 15.33 -2.84 7.61
C LEU A 282 14.09 -2.19 8.22
N LEU A 283 14.18 -0.90 8.57
CA LEU A 283 13.05 -0.07 8.99
C LEU A 283 12.95 1.13 8.05
N LEU A 284 12.34 0.89 6.90
CA LEU A 284 12.24 1.86 5.81
C LEU A 284 11.26 2.97 6.16
N ARG A 285 11.66 4.23 5.94
CA ARG A 285 10.70 5.35 5.89
C ARG A 285 10.19 5.50 4.46
N LEU A 286 8.98 4.99 4.21
CA LEU A 286 8.31 5.13 2.91
C LEU A 286 7.56 6.45 2.84
N LYS A 287 7.94 7.31 1.89
CA LYS A 287 7.29 8.61 1.62
C LYS A 287 6.21 8.47 0.54
N SER A 288 5.43 9.54 0.34
CA SER A 288 4.46 9.61 -0.75
C SER A 288 5.16 9.57 -2.10
N GLY A 289 4.71 8.69 -2.99
CA GLY A 289 5.30 8.48 -4.31
C GLY A 289 6.26 7.29 -4.39
N ASP A 290 6.70 6.73 -3.27
CA ASP A 290 7.63 5.60 -3.25
C ASP A 290 6.96 4.28 -3.68
N ALA A 291 7.76 3.41 -4.30
CA ALA A 291 7.39 2.02 -4.56
C ALA A 291 8.40 1.05 -3.94
N ILE A 292 7.89 -0.09 -3.46
CA ILE A 292 8.71 -1.26 -3.13
C ILE A 292 8.22 -2.45 -3.94
N VAL A 293 9.15 -3.28 -4.39
CA VAL A 293 8.87 -4.53 -5.09
C VAL A 293 9.56 -5.66 -4.34
N MET A 294 8.77 -6.61 -3.85
CA MET A 294 9.27 -7.74 -3.08
C MET A 294 9.39 -8.96 -4.01
N THR A 295 10.62 -9.27 -4.41
CA THR A 295 11.00 -10.43 -5.22
C THR A 295 11.83 -11.42 -4.42
N GLU A 296 12.13 -12.58 -5.03
CA GLU A 296 13.10 -13.56 -4.51
C GLU A 296 12.91 -13.85 -3.01
N GLU A 297 13.93 -13.70 -2.18
CA GLU A 297 13.84 -13.96 -0.74
C GLU A 297 12.97 -12.94 0.02
N SER A 298 12.88 -11.71 -0.48
CA SER A 298 12.05 -10.67 0.12
C SER A 298 10.55 -10.96 -0.08
N ARG A 299 10.18 -11.69 -1.14
CA ARG A 299 8.80 -12.12 -1.44
C ARG A 299 8.14 -12.86 -0.29
N TYR A 300 8.95 -13.50 0.55
CA TYR A 300 8.54 -14.30 1.69
C TYR A 300 9.00 -13.73 3.03
N ALA A 301 9.64 -12.57 3.02
CA ALA A 301 10.17 -11.96 4.23
C ALA A 301 9.05 -11.51 5.17
N TRP A 302 9.32 -11.57 6.46
CA TRP A 302 8.43 -11.00 7.47
C TRP A 302 8.40 -9.48 7.31
N HIS A 303 7.21 -8.89 7.24
CA HIS A 303 7.07 -7.45 7.10
C HIS A 303 5.82 -6.89 7.77
N GLY A 304 5.84 -5.59 8.05
CA GLY A 304 4.73 -4.90 8.68
C GLY A 304 4.93 -3.38 8.71
N VAL A 305 3.93 -2.67 9.20
CA VAL A 305 3.92 -1.22 9.33
C VAL A 305 3.83 -0.86 10.81
N PRO A 306 4.95 -0.62 11.51
CA PRO A 306 4.91 -0.23 12.92
C PRO A 306 4.22 1.11 13.16
N LYS A 307 4.23 2.03 12.18
CA LYS A 307 3.68 3.36 12.36
C LYS A 307 3.41 4.11 11.06
N VAL A 308 2.28 4.79 11.00
CA VAL A 308 2.05 5.92 10.07
C VAL A 308 2.34 7.23 10.79
N LEU A 309 3.24 8.04 10.22
CA LEU A 309 3.78 9.26 10.80
C LEU A 309 2.79 10.43 10.61
N LYS A 310 2.59 11.23 11.65
CA LYS A 310 1.67 12.38 11.61
C LYS A 310 2.36 13.59 11.00
N GLY A 311 1.59 14.42 10.28
CA GLY A 311 2.10 15.71 9.78
C GLY A 311 3.11 15.59 8.63
N THR A 312 3.18 14.43 7.99
CA THR A 312 4.08 14.14 6.85
C THR A 312 3.34 13.99 5.52
N CYS A 313 2.02 14.23 5.49
CA CYS A 313 1.29 14.23 4.22
C CYS A 313 1.78 15.38 3.34
N PRO A 314 2.11 15.17 2.06
CA PRO A 314 2.53 16.25 1.17
C PRO A 314 1.44 17.31 0.98
N ASP A 315 1.84 18.58 0.91
CA ASP A 315 0.93 19.72 0.77
C ASP A 315 -0.01 19.59 -0.44
N PHE A 316 0.51 19.06 -1.56
CA PHE A 316 -0.30 18.89 -2.77
C PHE A 316 -1.41 17.84 -2.63
N LEU A 317 -1.35 16.95 -1.62
CA LEU A 317 -2.38 15.98 -1.29
C LEU A 317 -3.20 16.38 -0.06
N ALA A 318 -2.73 17.31 0.76
CA ALA A 318 -3.34 17.64 2.05
C ALA A 318 -4.85 17.88 1.92
N ASP A 319 -5.25 18.70 0.96
CA ASP A 319 -6.66 19.07 0.77
C ASP A 319 -7.48 18.05 -0.03
N TRP A 320 -6.84 17.04 -0.64
CA TRP A 320 -7.54 15.99 -1.39
C TRP A 320 -8.56 15.26 -0.47
N PRO A 321 -9.80 14.99 -0.94
CA PRO A 321 -10.25 15.09 -2.33
C PRO A 321 -10.88 16.42 -2.75
N ALA A 322 -10.79 17.48 -1.95
CA ALA A 322 -11.37 18.78 -2.31
C ALA A 322 -10.54 19.46 -3.41
N GLU A 323 -10.94 19.31 -4.67
CA GLU A 323 -10.26 19.86 -5.85
C GLU A 323 -11.26 20.18 -6.97
N ASP A 324 -10.95 21.22 -7.77
CA ASP A 324 -11.77 21.66 -8.91
C ASP A 324 -13.26 21.88 -8.58
N GLY A 325 -13.55 22.33 -7.36
CA GLY A 325 -14.91 22.56 -6.87
C GLY A 325 -15.67 21.29 -6.50
N LYS A 326 -15.02 20.12 -6.48
CA LYS A 326 -15.61 18.84 -6.10
C LYS A 326 -15.21 18.47 -4.67
N TYR A 327 -16.12 17.83 -3.96
CA TYR A 327 -15.90 17.25 -2.62
C TYR A 327 -15.36 18.24 -1.57
N GLU A 328 -15.61 19.54 -1.72
CA GLU A 328 -15.09 20.61 -0.84
C GLU A 328 -15.32 20.37 0.66
N GLN A 329 -16.41 19.67 1.02
CA GLN A 329 -16.75 19.36 2.40
C GLN A 329 -15.80 18.32 3.05
N TRP A 330 -15.00 17.63 2.24
CA TRP A 330 -13.99 16.66 2.65
C TRP A 330 -12.57 17.23 2.60
N LYS A 331 -12.43 18.54 2.44
CA LYS A 331 -11.14 19.22 2.47
C LYS A 331 -10.33 18.81 3.69
N GLY A 332 -9.09 18.40 3.45
CA GLY A 332 -8.18 17.97 4.50
C GLY A 332 -8.26 16.49 4.87
N TRP A 333 -9.11 15.68 4.20
CA TRP A 333 -9.28 14.27 4.52
C TRP A 333 -7.95 13.49 4.42
N MET A 334 -7.11 13.77 3.41
CA MET A 334 -5.82 13.11 3.24
C MET A 334 -4.72 13.56 4.21
N GLN A 335 -4.86 14.69 4.92
CA GLN A 335 -3.80 15.24 5.79
C GLN A 335 -3.26 14.25 6.82
N ASN A 336 -4.09 13.31 7.27
CA ASN A 336 -3.74 12.32 8.29
C ASN A 336 -3.91 10.89 7.76
N LYS A 337 -3.76 10.70 6.45
CA LYS A 337 -4.01 9.42 5.78
C LYS A 337 -2.81 8.95 5.00
N ARG A 338 -2.70 7.63 4.95
CA ARG A 338 -1.81 6.93 4.04
C ARG A 338 -2.62 5.88 3.29
N ILE A 339 -2.46 5.87 1.97
CA ILE A 339 -3.05 4.91 1.06
C ILE A 339 -1.93 4.07 0.48
N ASN A 340 -2.14 2.75 0.46
CA ASN A 340 -1.15 1.82 -0.04
C ASN A 340 -1.80 0.80 -0.96
N LEU A 341 -1.32 0.72 -2.20
CA LEU A 341 -1.80 -0.22 -3.21
C LEU A 341 -0.82 -1.40 -3.28
N ASN A 342 -1.25 -2.59 -2.85
CA ASN A 342 -0.46 -3.83 -2.95
C ASN A 342 -1.01 -4.72 -4.05
N VAL A 343 -0.24 -4.94 -5.09
CA VAL A 343 -0.62 -5.67 -6.30
C VAL A 343 0.08 -7.01 -6.33
N ARG A 344 -0.65 -8.02 -6.80
CA ARG A 344 -0.16 -9.38 -6.88
C ARG A 344 -0.75 -10.16 -8.04
N GLN A 345 0.06 -11.09 -8.54
CA GLN A 345 -0.35 -12.14 -9.45
C GLN A 345 -0.73 -13.36 -8.61
N MET A 346 -1.97 -13.83 -8.72
CA MET A 346 -2.47 -14.96 -7.92
C MET A 346 -2.10 -16.32 -8.53
N LYS A 347 -2.05 -16.40 -9.86
CA LYS A 347 -1.83 -17.62 -10.66
C LYS A 347 -0.96 -17.29 -11.88
N GLU A 348 -0.22 -18.28 -12.40
CA GLU A 348 0.65 -18.13 -13.59
C GLU A 348 -0.10 -17.68 -14.85
#